data_AF-A0AAE3EWE8-F1
#
_entry.id   AF-A0AAE3EWE8-F1
#
_cell.length_a   1.000
_cell.length_b   1.000
_cell.length_c   1.000
_cell.angle_alpha   90.00
_cell.angle_beta   90.00
_cell.angle_gamma   90.00
#
_symmetry.space_group_name_H-M   'P 1'
#
loop_
_entity.id
_entity.type
_entity.pdbx_description
1 polymer ?
#
loop_
_entity_poly.entity_id
_entity_poly.type
_entity_poly.pdbx_seq_one_letter_code
_entity_poly.pdbx_strand_id
1 'polypeptide(L)'
;MAVYNKLLLDFRSLYWEYVPLSIIFQSCVGSVAAMMILAAKGPYYILQLGICILLSMLYNAAILAQLKSKWVFDMLLISVGINVLLLVLNLWIAV
;
A
#
# COMPACT_ATOMS: atom_id res chain seq x y z
N MET A 1 -13.50 -7.19 16.46
CA MET A 1 -12.45 -6.74 17.42
C MET A 1 -11.45 -7.84 17.77
N ALA A 2 -11.86 -9.10 17.97
CA ALA A 2 -10.93 -10.19 18.31
C ALA A 2 -9.85 -10.46 17.24
N VAL A 3 -10.21 -10.41 15.95
CA VAL A 3 -9.31 -10.72 14.83
C VAL A 3 -8.21 -9.65 14.67
N TYR A 4 -8.56 -8.35 14.69
CA TYR A 4 -7.58 -7.25 14.58
C TYR A 4 -6.55 -7.29 15.73
N ASN A 5 -7.00 -7.52 16.96
CA ASN A 5 -6.09 -7.60 18.10
C ASN A 5 -5.19 -8.84 18.07
N LYS A 6 -5.69 -9.98 17.56
CA LYS A 6 -4.89 -11.18 17.34
C LYS A 6 -3.79 -10.94 16.30
N LEU A 7 -4.16 -10.38 15.13
CA LEU A 7 -3.18 -10.05 14.09
C LEU A 7 -2.15 -9.03 14.56
N LEU A 8 -2.55 -8.01 15.35
CA LEU A 8 -1.62 -7.04 15.93
C LEU A 8 -0.65 -7.67 16.93
N LEU A 9 -1.11 -8.63 17.73
CA LEU A 9 -0.26 -9.35 18.68
C LEU A 9 0.75 -10.24 17.95
N ASP A 10 0.32 -10.96 16.91
CA ASP A 10 1.22 -11.78 16.07
C ASP A 10 2.22 -10.90 15.30
N PHE A 11 1.76 -9.79 14.69
CA PHE A 11 2.65 -8.84 14.02
C PHE A 11 3.67 -8.20 14.97
N ARG A 12 3.31 -8.01 16.23
CA ARG A 12 4.24 -7.49 17.24
C ARG A 12 5.23 -8.57 17.70
N SER A 13 4.79 -9.82 17.79
CA SER A 13 5.62 -10.95 18.20
C SER A 13 6.65 -11.35 17.15
N LEU A 14 6.29 -11.22 15.86
CA LEU A 14 7.09 -11.64 14.70
C LEU A 14 7.43 -10.45 13.78
N TYR A 15 7.53 -9.25 14.35
CA TYR A 15 7.70 -7.99 13.60
C TYR A 15 8.82 -8.05 12.55
N TRP A 16 9.96 -8.66 12.90
CA TRP A 16 11.12 -8.77 12.00
C TRP A 16 10.88 -9.68 10.79
N GLU A 17 9.98 -10.66 10.89
CA GLU A 17 9.64 -11.58 9.79
C GLU A 17 8.47 -11.05 8.96
N TYR A 18 7.50 -10.40 9.60
CA TYR A 18 6.31 -9.89 8.91
C TYR A 18 6.55 -8.59 8.14
N VAL A 19 7.52 -7.76 8.54
CA VAL A 19 7.89 -6.51 7.83
C VAL A 19 8.34 -6.75 6.38
N PRO A 20 9.30 -7.65 6.08
CA PRO A 20 9.67 -7.91 4.69
C PRO A 20 8.52 -8.52 3.88
N LEU A 21 7.69 -9.37 4.51
CA LEU A 21 6.50 -9.95 3.87
C LEU A 21 5.52 -8.85 3.43
N SER A 22 5.30 -7.86 4.29
CA SER A 22 4.38 -6.76 4.04
C SER A 22 4.91 -5.77 2.99
N ILE A 23 6.24 -5.55 2.92
CA ILE A 23 6.88 -4.78 1.84
C ILE A 23 6.69 -5.46 0.48
N ILE A 24 6.94 -6.77 0.40
CA ILE A 24 6.79 -7.53 -0.85
C ILE A 24 5.35 -7.46 -1.32
N PHE A 25 4.39 -7.71 -0.43
CA PHE A 25 2.97 -7.65 -0.74
C PHE A 25 2.55 -6.25 -1.26
N GLN A 26 2.95 -5.19 -0.54
CA GLN A 26 2.66 -3.81 -0.95
C GLN A 26 3.27 -3.47 -2.32
N SER A 27 4.51 -3.88 -2.57
CA SER A 27 5.23 -3.58 -3.81
C SER A 27 4.60 -4.26 -5.03
N CYS A 28 4.11 -5.50 -4.86
CA CYS A 28 3.37 -6.20 -5.90
C CYS A 28 2.06 -5.49 -6.24
N VAL A 29 1.27 -5.11 -5.24
CA VAL A 29 -0.01 -4.39 -5.45
C VAL A 29 0.23 -3.04 -6.11
N GLY A 30 1.21 -2.27 -5.64
CA GLY A 30 1.57 -0.98 -6.23
C GLY A 30 2.04 -1.08 -7.68
N SER A 31 2.79 -2.14 -8.03
CA SER A 31 3.27 -2.36 -9.41
C SER A 31 2.13 -2.66 -10.38
N VAL A 32 1.17 -3.50 -9.98
CA VAL A 32 -0.02 -3.79 -10.80
C VAL A 32 -0.86 -2.52 -10.98
N ALA A 33 -1.08 -1.75 -9.91
CA ALA A 33 -1.80 -0.49 -9.97
C ALA A 33 -1.12 0.52 -10.92
N ALA A 34 0.20 0.71 -10.79
CA ALA A 34 0.97 1.62 -11.63
C ALA A 34 0.93 1.22 -13.11
N MET A 35 1.04 -0.09 -13.41
CA MET A 35 0.99 -0.57 -14.79
C MET A 35 -0.37 -0.34 -15.45
N MET A 36 -1.46 -0.55 -14.71
CA MET A 36 -2.82 -0.29 -15.19
C MET A 36 -3.05 1.21 -15.45
N ILE A 37 -2.60 2.07 -14.53
CA ILE A 37 -2.72 3.53 -14.67
C ILE A 37 -1.90 4.02 -15.88
N LEU A 38 -0.71 3.46 -16.10
CA LEU A 38 0.17 3.84 -17.20
C LEU A 38 -0.35 3.39 -18.58
N ALA A 39 -1.12 2.31 -18.64
CA ALA A 39 -1.75 1.85 -19.87
C ALA A 39 -2.82 2.83 -20.39
N ALA A 40 -3.36 3.69 -19.53
CA ALA A 40 -4.33 4.71 -19.90
C ALA A 40 -3.65 6.02 -20.37
N LYS A 41 -4.23 6.69 -21.38
CA LYS A 41 -3.66 7.91 -21.98
C LYS A 41 -4.34 9.17 -21.45
N GLY A 42 -3.56 10.09 -20.89
CA GLY A 42 -4.04 11.42 -20.50
C GLY A 42 -3.28 12.03 -19.31
N PRO A 43 -3.29 13.37 -19.15
CA PRO A 43 -2.55 14.06 -18.08
C PRO A 43 -3.05 13.72 -16.67
N TYR A 44 -4.32 13.34 -16.53
CA TYR A 44 -4.93 12.92 -15.27
C TYR A 44 -4.30 11.63 -14.70
N TYR A 45 -3.95 10.68 -15.59
CA TYR A 45 -3.35 9.41 -15.21
C TYR A 45 -1.92 9.57 -14.68
N ILE A 46 -1.16 10.54 -15.19
CA ILE A 46 0.19 10.85 -14.71
C ILE A 46 0.15 11.36 -13.26
N LEU A 47 -0.84 12.20 -12.93
CA LEU A 47 -1.07 12.66 -11.56
C LEU A 47 -1.48 11.53 -10.62
N GLN A 48 -2.40 10.65 -11.04
CA GLN A 48 -2.76 9.45 -10.28
C GLN A 48 -1.55 8.53 -10.02
N LEU A 49 -0.71 8.34 -11.04
CA LEU A 49 0.49 7.52 -10.96
C LEU A 49 1.51 8.12 -9.97
N GLY A 50 1.68 9.45 -9.98
CA GLY A 50 2.50 10.15 -8.99
C GLY A 50 2.04 9.94 -7.55
N ILE A 51 0.72 10.03 -7.30
CA ILE A 51 0.12 9.79 -5.98
C ILE A 51 0.29 8.32 -5.55
N CYS A 52 0.07 7.38 -6.47
CA CYS A 52 0.27 5.94 -6.24
C CYS A 52 1.69 5.62 -5.77
N ILE A 53 2.70 6.16 -6.47
CA ILE A 53 4.12 5.96 -6.13
C ILE A 53 4.46 6.63 -4.80
N LEU A 54 3.99 7.85 -4.56
CA LEU A 54 4.22 8.58 -3.31
C LEU A 54 3.73 7.79 -2.09
N LEU A 55 2.54 7.20 -2.17
CA LEU A 55 1.97 6.38 -1.11
C LEU A 55 2.73 5.06 -0.89
N SER A 56 3.15 4.40 -1.96
CA SER A 56 4.00 3.21 -1.86
C SER A 56 5.35 3.53 -1.22
N MET A 57 5.96 4.67 -1.57
CA MET A 57 7.23 5.10 -0.96
C MET A 57 7.06 5.56 0.49
N LEU A 58 5.93 6.18 0.84
CA LEU A 58 5.61 6.56 2.22
C LEU A 58 5.57 5.35 3.15
N TYR A 59 4.99 4.24 2.67
CA TYR A 59 4.95 2.99 3.42
C TYR A 59 6.36 2.46 3.71
N ASN A 60 7.22 2.45 2.69
CA ASN A 60 8.61 2.02 2.84
C ASN A 60 9.40 2.94 3.80
N ALA A 61 9.17 4.25 3.72
CA ALA A 61 9.76 5.23 4.63
C ALA A 61 9.32 5.04 6.10
N ALA A 62 8.06 4.69 6.34
CA ALA A 62 7.54 4.43 7.68
C ALA A 62 8.17 3.20 8.33
N ILE A 63 8.53 2.19 7.53
CA ILE A 63 9.26 1.01 7.99
C ILE A 63 10.71 1.37 8.33
N LEU A 64 11.40 2.12 7.46
CA LEU A 64 12.76 2.60 7.70
C LEU A 64 12.86 3.49 8.95
N ALA A 65 11.82 4.28 9.24
CA ALA A 65 11.71 5.08 10.45
C ALA A 65 11.42 4.27 11.73
N GLN A 66 11.37 2.94 11.64
CA GLN A 66 11.12 2.01 12.76
C GLN A 66 9.90 2.41 13.60
N LEU A 67 8.82 2.87 12.95
CA LEU A 67 7.59 3.21 13.67
C LEU A 67 7.05 1.99 14.42
N LYS A 68 6.34 2.24 15.53
CA LYS A 68 5.69 1.18 16.32
C LYS A 68 4.86 0.28 15.39
N SER A 69 4.94 -1.03 15.61
CA SER A 69 4.23 -2.08 14.83
C SER A 69 2.76 -1.78 14.51
N LYS A 70 2.04 -1.09 15.41
CA LYS A 70 0.66 -0.60 15.15
C LYS A 70 0.57 0.35 13.96
N TRP A 71 1.45 1.35 13.92
CA TRP A 71 1.49 2.34 12.85
C TRP A 71 1.89 1.72 11.52
N VAL A 72 2.85 0.79 11.50
CA VAL A 72 3.26 0.12 10.27
C VAL A 72 2.13 -0.73 9.70
N PHE A 73 1.35 -1.41 10.56
CA PHE A 73 0.22 -2.21 10.12
C PHE A 73 -0.94 -1.36 9.59
N ASP A 74 -1.31 -0.28 10.29
CA ASP A 74 -2.35 0.63 9.83
C ASP A 74 -1.93 1.33 8.52
N MET A 75 -0.65 1.68 8.39
CA MET A 75 -0.11 2.33 7.18
C MET A 75 0.00 1.37 5.99
N LEU A 76 0.21 0.06 6.23
CA LEU A 76 0.05 -0.98 5.20
C LEU A 76 -1.40 -1.02 4.73
N LEU A 77 -2.34 -1.12 5.68
CA LEU A 77 -3.76 -1.23 5.37
C LEU A 77 -4.26 -0.02 4.56
N ILE A 78 -3.80 1.17 4.95
CA ILE A 78 -4.07 2.44 4.25
C ILE A 78 -3.42 2.43 2.87
N SER A 79 -2.16 2.02 2.74
CA SER A 79 -1.46 2.06 1.45
C SER A 79 -2.05 1.03 0.46
N VAL A 80 -2.36 -0.20 0.89
CA VAL A 80 -3.11 -1.17 0.08
C VAL A 80 -4.50 -0.63 -0.25
N GLY A 81 -5.22 -0.11 0.75
CA GLY A 81 -6.56 0.42 0.57
C GLY A 81 -6.61 1.54 -0.47
N ILE A 82 -5.70 2.52 -0.39
CA ILE A 82 -5.65 3.63 -1.34
C ILE A 82 -5.18 3.16 -2.72
N ASN A 83 -4.21 2.25 -2.81
CA ASN A 83 -3.81 1.70 -4.11
C ASN A 83 -4.96 0.95 -4.79
N VAL A 84 -5.74 0.15 -4.05
CA VAL A 84 -6.94 -0.52 -4.55
C VAL A 84 -8.02 0.50 -4.93
N LEU A 85 -8.21 1.56 -4.15
CA LEU A 85 -9.20 2.62 -4.44
C LEU A 85 -8.82 3.40 -5.70
N LEU A 86 -7.54 3.74 -5.86
CA LEU A 86 -7.00 4.35 -7.08
C LEU A 86 -7.17 3.45 -8.29
N LEU A 87 -6.97 2.14 -8.13
CA LEU A 87 -7.18 1.14 -9.18
C LEU A 87 -8.65 1.07 -9.60
N VAL A 88 -9.59 1.06 -8.63
CA VAL A 88 -11.04 1.10 -8.91
C VAL A 88 -11.45 2.41 -9.59
N LEU A 89 -10.93 3.55 -9.14
CA LEU A 89 -11.18 4.85 -9.78
C LEU A 89 -10.62 4.91 -11.20
N ASN A 90 -9.44 4.33 -11.42
CA ASN A 90 -8.85 4.21 -12.75
C ASN A 90 -9.68 3.32 -13.67
N LEU A 91 -10.16 2.18 -13.17
CA LEU A 91 -11.05 1.30 -13.93
C LEU A 91 -12.39 1.98 -14.26
N TRP A 92 -12.93 2.77 -13.33
CA TRP A 92 -14.19 3.50 -13.52
C TRP A 92 -14.05 4.66 -14.51
N ILE A 93 -12.89 5.33 -14.56
CA ILE A 93 -12.64 6.46 -15.49
C ILE A 93 -12.22 5.99 -16.90
N ALA A 94 -11.77 4.74 -17.03
CA ALA A 94 -11.34 4.13 -18.29
C ALA A 94 -12.47 3.40 -19.05
N VAL A 95 -13.67 3.29 -18.45
CA VAL A 95 -14.93 2.84 -19.10
C VAL A 95 -15.68 4.04 -19.63
#